data_AF-A0A0F8YJF5-F1
#
_entry.id   AF-A0A0F8YJF5-F1
#
_cell.length_a   1.000
_cell.length_b   1.000
_cell.length_c   1.000
_cell.angle_alpha   90.00
_cell.angle_beta   90.00
_cell.angle_gamma   90.00
#
_symmetry.space_group_name_H-M   'P 1'
#
loop_
_entity.id
_entity.type
_entity.pdbx_description
1 polymer ?
#
loop_
_entity_poly.entity_id
_entity_poly.type
_entity_poly.pdbx_seq_one_letter_code
_entity_poly.pdbx_strand_id
1 'polypeptide(L)' 'KGIRVNAISAGAVKTRAASGIEHFDELIRETESKSPLRRTVTADEVGRAALLLASDHTTAITGEILHVDAGFHVDGMIFH' A
#
# COMPACT_ATOMS: atom_id res chain seq x y z
N LYS A 1 15.14 3.70 -24.57
CA LYS A 1 13.75 3.19 -24.43
C LYS A 1 13.09 3.94 -23.27
N GLY A 2 11.94 4.59 -23.47
CA GLY A 2 11.24 5.38 -22.43
C GLY A 2 10.32 4.53 -21.54
N ILE A 3 10.82 3.39 -21.05
CA ILE A 3 10.05 2.47 -20.20
C ILE A 3 10.24 2.88 -18.75
N ARG A 4 9.14 3.10 -18.03
CA ARG A 4 9.14 3.39 -16.59
C ARG A 4 8.91 2.11 -15.80
N VAL A 5 9.53 2.00 -14.63
CA VAL A 5 9.37 0.88 -13.69
C VAL A 5 9.18 1.47 -12.30
N ASN A 6 8.13 1.08 -11.60
CA ASN A 6 7.82 1.53 -10.24
C ASN A 6 7.20 0.38 -9.44
N ALA A 7 7.10 0.54 -8.12
CA ALA A 7 6.41 -0.39 -7.24
C ALA A 7 5.33 0.33 -6.42
N ILE A 8 4.33 -0.43 -5.97
CA ILE A 8 3.36 0.00 -4.97
C ILE A 8 3.59 -0.82 -3.71
N SER A 9 3.90 -0.15 -2.61
CA SER A 9 3.94 -0.73 -1.27
C SER A 9 2.55 -0.59 -0.66
N ALA A 10 1.70 -1.60 -0.88
CA ALA A 10 0.32 -1.59 -0.41
C ALA A 10 0.25 -2.00 1.07
N GLY A 11 -0.60 -1.33 1.84
CA GLY A 11 -0.95 -1.74 3.20
C GLY A 11 -1.77 -3.03 3.20
N ALA A 12 -2.15 -3.50 4.39
CA ALA A 12 -2.92 -4.74 4.52
C ALA A 12 -4.27 -4.65 3.76
N VAL A 13 -4.41 -5.45 2.70
CA VAL A 13 -5.65 -5.62 1.92
C VAL A 13 -6.19 -7.03 2.18
N LYS A 14 -7.47 -7.13 2.54
CA LYS A 14 -8.16 -8.42 2.65
C LYS A 14 -8.27 -9.06 1.26
N THR A 15 -7.41 -10.04 0.97
CA THR A 15 -7.40 -10.81 -0.27
C THR A 15 -7.45 -12.31 0.02
N ARG A 16 -7.68 -13.15 -0.99
CA ARG A 16 -7.61 -14.61 -0.84
C ARG A 16 -6.21 -15.08 -0.40
N ALA A 17 -5.14 -14.39 -0.81
CA ALA A 17 -3.78 -14.75 -0.40
C ALA A 17 -3.53 -14.50 1.09
N ALA A 18 -4.28 -13.57 1.71
CA ALA A 18 -4.11 -13.21 3.11
C ALA A 18 -4.58 -14.31 4.08
N SER A 19 -5.43 -15.26 3.65
CA SER A 19 -5.94 -16.32 4.52
C SER A 19 -4.87 -17.35 4.92
N GLY A 20 -3.70 -17.33 4.28
CA GLY A 20 -2.56 -18.20 4.62
C GLY A 20 -1.52 -17.55 5.53
N ILE A 21 -1.69 -16.29 5.92
CA ILE A 21 -0.74 -15.55 6.75
C ILE A 21 -1.18 -15.69 8.21
N GLU A 22 -0.32 -16.31 9.03
CA GLU A 22 -0.48 -16.37 10.48
C GLU A 22 -0.54 -14.93 11.05
N HIS A 23 -1.49 -14.66 11.96
CA HIS A 23 -1.71 -13.35 12.57
C HIS A 23 -2.16 -12.20 11.63
N PHE A 24 -2.70 -12.49 10.44
CA PHE A 24 -3.19 -11.43 9.54
C PHE A 24 -4.26 -10.51 10.17
N ASP A 25 -5.14 -11.06 11.02
CA ASP A 25 -6.14 -10.25 11.74
C ASP A 25 -5.51 -9.26 12.73
N GLU A 26 -4.34 -9.58 13.29
CA GLU A 26 -3.59 -8.66 14.14
C GLU A 26 -3.00 -7.53 13.31
N LEU A 27 -2.41 -7.83 12.15
CA LEU A 27 -1.92 -6.81 11.22
C LEU A 27 -3.03 -5.83 10.79
N ILE A 28 -4.24 -6.34 10.52
CA ILE A 28 -5.40 -5.49 10.19
C ILE A 28 -5.73 -4.56 11.37
N ARG A 29 -5.82 -5.09 12.60
CA ARG A 29 -6.10 -4.29 13.80
C ARG A 29 -5.01 -3.27 14.09
N GLU A 30 -3.75 -3.62 13.91
CA GLU A 30 -2.62 -2.70 14.05
C GLU A 30 -2.67 -1.60 12.99
N THR A 31 -2.98 -1.95 11.74
CA THR A 31 -3.14 -0.97 10.66
C THR A 31 -4.27 0.00 10.99
N GLU A 32 -5.43 -0.48 11.41
CA GLU A 32 -6.58 0.37 11.77
C GLU A 32 -6.27 1.26 12.99
N SER A 33 -5.49 0.76 13.95
CA SER A 33 -5.16 1.52 15.16
C SER A 33 -4.00 2.48 14.97
N LYS A 34 -2.98 2.18 14.17
CA LYS A 34 -1.75 3.00 14.09
C LYS A 34 -1.64 3.84 12.82
N SER A 35 -2.34 3.48 11.75
CA SER A 35 -2.27 4.29 10.51
C SER A 35 -2.86 5.69 10.75
N PRO A 36 -2.26 6.74 10.18
CA PRO A 36 -2.82 8.09 10.20
C PRO A 36 -4.29 8.17 9.79
N LEU A 37 -4.72 7.40 8.77
CA LEU A 37 -6.13 7.37 8.35
C LEU A 37 -7.02 6.39 9.13
N ARG A 38 -6.48 5.70 10.15
CA ARG A 38 -7.17 4.77 11.06
C ARG A 38 -8.06 3.72 10.36
N ARG A 39 -7.58 3.22 9.23
CA ARG A 39 -8.25 2.20 8.43
C ARG A 39 -7.25 1.42 7.57
N THR A 40 -7.69 0.28 7.05
CA THR A 40 -7.00 -0.43 5.98
C THR A 40 -7.31 0.16 4.61
N VAL A 41 -6.52 -0.23 3.61
CA VAL A 41 -6.75 0.15 2.21
C VAL A 41 -7.59 -0.90 1.48
N THR A 42 -8.32 -0.47 0.46
CA THR A 42 -9.04 -1.37 -0.43
C THR A 42 -8.22 -1.72 -1.67
N ALA A 43 -8.56 -2.83 -2.32
CA ALA A 43 -7.95 -3.19 -3.61
C ALA A 43 -8.16 -2.09 -4.67
N ASP A 44 -9.31 -1.40 -4.64
CA ASP A 44 -9.61 -0.30 -5.57
C ASP A 44 -8.69 0.91 -5.34
N GLU A 45 -8.29 1.19 -4.10
CA GLU A 45 -7.34 2.27 -3.81
C GLU A 45 -5.95 1.95 -4.39
N VAL A 46 -5.51 0.71 -4.24
CA VAL A 46 -4.27 0.22 -4.86
C VAL A 46 -4.37 0.28 -6.39
N GLY A 47 -5.52 -0.13 -6.96
CA GLY A 47 -5.78 -0.07 -8.40
C GLY A 47 -5.76 1.35 -8.95
N ARG A 48 -6.32 2.33 -8.23
CA ARG A 48 -6.25 3.75 -8.61
C ARG A 48 -4.83 4.28 -8.61
N ALA A 49 -3.99 3.88 -7.65
CA ALA A 49 -2.57 4.24 -7.63
C ALA A 49 -1.80 3.58 -8.79
N ALA A 50 -2.11 2.32 -9.12
CA ALA A 50 -1.54 1.65 -10.27
C ALA A 50 -1.92 2.35 -11.60
N LEU A 51 -3.19 2.75 -11.74
CA LEU A 51 -3.65 3.53 -12.88
C LEU A 51 -2.88 4.85 -13.00
N LEU A 52 -2.70 5.58 -11.89
CA LEU A 52 -1.91 6.80 -11.87
C LEU A 52 -0.48 6.54 -12.38
N LEU A 53 0.21 5.54 -11.82
CA LEU A 53 1.58 5.19 -12.22
C LEU A 53 1.68 4.67 -13.65
N ALA A 54 0.62 4.09 -14.21
CA ALA A 54 0.56 3.65 -15.61
C ALA A 54 0.17 4.76 -16.58
N SER A 55 -0.38 5.88 -16.09
CA SER A 55 -0.85 7.01 -16.90
C SER A 55 0.27 7.96 -17.35
N ASP A 56 -0.10 8.92 -18.19
CA ASP A 56 0.78 10.00 -18.64
C ASP A 56 1.02 11.08 -17.55
N HIS A 57 0.27 11.05 -16.45
CA HIS A 57 0.44 11.99 -15.34
C HIS A 57 1.75 11.77 -14.56
N THR A 58 2.41 10.62 -14.76
CA THR A 58 3.64 10.25 -14.06
C THR A 58 4.79 9.97 -15.02
N THR A 59 4.84 10.68 -16.16
CA THR A 59 5.87 10.51 -17.20
C THR A 59 7.30 10.71 -16.72
N ALA A 60 7.50 11.49 -15.65
CA ALA A 60 8.80 11.72 -15.01
C ALA A 60 9.08 10.82 -13.79
N ILE A 61 8.18 9.88 -13.45
CA ILE A 61 8.30 9.03 -12.25
C ILE A 61 8.69 7.61 -12.64
N THR A 62 9.92 7.23 -12.30
CA THR A 62 10.47 5.88 -12.45
C THR A 62 11.44 5.58 -11.31
N GLY A 63 11.55 4.31 -10.91
CA GLY A 63 12.37 3.86 -9.79
C GLY A 63 11.73 4.07 -8.42
N GLU A 64 10.48 4.54 -8.37
CA GLU A 64 9.81 4.91 -7.13
C GLU A 64 9.01 3.78 -6.51
N ILE A 65 8.89 3.84 -5.18
CA ILE A 65 8.01 2.99 -4.39
C ILE A 65 6.92 3.88 -3.79
N LEU A 66 5.72 3.80 -4.36
CA LEU A 66 4.56 4.54 -3.87
C LEU A 66 3.89 3.76 -2.73
N HIS A 67 3.85 4.34 -1.54
CA HIS A 67 3.14 3.77 -0.40
C HIS A 67 1.64 4.04 -0.52
N VAL A 68 0.84 2.98 -0.50
CA VAL A 68 -0.63 3.01 -0.54
C VAL A 68 -1.14 2.16 0.62
N ASP A 69 -1.00 2.70 1.81
CA ASP A 69 -1.11 1.94 3.06
C ASP A 69 -1.79 2.72 4.18
N ALA A 70 -2.60 3.73 3.84
CA ALA A 70 -3.24 4.62 4.80
C ALA A 70 -2.25 5.40 5.72
N GLY A 71 -0.97 5.47 5.33
CA GLY A 71 0.10 6.13 6.06
C GLY A 71 0.77 5.24 7.10
N PHE A 72 0.48 3.94 7.12
CA PHE A 72 1.03 3.00 8.10
C PHE A 72 2.56 3.01 8.14
N HIS A 73 3.25 3.11 6.99
CA HIS A 73 4.72 3.14 6.94
C HIS A 73 5.37 4.32 7.67
N VAL A 74 4.63 5.42 7.95
CA VAL A 74 5.19 6.61 8.60
C VAL A 74 5.20 6.49 10.12
N ASP A 75 4.15 5.88 10.71
CA ASP A 75 3.89 5.92 12.17
C ASP A 75 3.53 4.54 12.76
N GLY A 76 3.21 3.56 11.90
CA GLY A 76 2.74 2.23 12.30
C GLY A 76 3.84 1.27 12.74
N MET A 77 5.08 1.46 12.30
CA MET A 77 6.24 0.63 12.63
C MET A 77 7.07 1.25 13.76
N ILE A 78 6.51 1.33 14.97
CA ILE A 78 7.31 1.57 16.17
C ILE A 78 7.66 0.19 16.76
N PHE A 79 8.90 -0.24 16.56
CA PHE A 79 9.48 -1.34 17.33
C PHE A 79 9.65 -0.86 18.78
N HIS A 80 8.94 -1.47 19.71
CA HIS A 80 9.27 -1.43 21.14
C HIS A 80 10.06 -2.68 21.51
#